data_AF-A0AAW6BGC5-F1
#
_entry.id   AF-A0AAW6BGC5-F1
#
_cell.length_a   1.000
_cell.length_b   1.000
_cell.length_c   1.000
_cell.angle_alpha   90.00
_cell.angle_beta   90.00
_cell.angle_gamma   90.00
#
_symmetry.space_group_name_H-M   'P 1'
#
loop_
_entity.id
_entity.type
_entity.pdbx_description
1 polymer ?
#
loop_
_entity_poly.entity_id
_entity_poly.type
_entity_poly.pdbx_seq_one_letter_code
_entity_poly.pdbx_strand_id
1 'polypeptide(L)'
;MFTPELLSPAGSLKNMRYAFAYGADAVYAGQPRYSLRVRNNEFNHKNLALGIKEAHELGKRFYVVVNIAPHNAKLKTFIRDLKPVIDMGPDALIMSDPGLIMMVREAFPEMEIHLSVQANAVNWATVKFWQQMGLTRVILSRELSLDEINEIRQQVPDMELEVFVHGALCMAYSGRCLLSGYINKRDPNQGTCTNACRWEYHVQEGKEDDIGNIVHMHEPIPTKSIEPTLGKGTPTDKVFTFEEAKRPGEYMSAFEDEHGTYIMNSKDLRAVEHIERLTKMGVHSLKIEGRTKSFYYCARTAQVYRRAIDDAVAGKPFDPTLLTTLEGLAHRGYTEGFLRRHTHDAYQTYEYGYSISDTQQFVGEFTGERVNGLAEVAVKNKFMIGDRLELMTPSGNIQFTLEAMQDKKGQPMEVAPGDGYIVYLPIPKQIDINYALLIRNLNGINSQYPQTNRDSDK
;
A
#
# COMPACT_ATOMS: atom_id res chain seq x y z
N MET A 1 16.36 -3.39 24.34
CA MET A 1 16.27 -4.12 23.05
C MET A 1 16.37 -3.08 21.94
N PHE A 2 16.98 -3.42 20.81
CA PHE A 2 17.00 -2.56 19.63
C PHE A 2 15.56 -2.27 19.16
N THR A 3 15.22 -1.02 18.82
CA THR A 3 13.90 -0.65 18.30
C THR A 3 14.04 -0.26 16.83
N PRO A 4 13.45 -1.01 15.88
CA PRO A 4 13.48 -0.64 14.47
C PRO A 4 12.68 0.63 14.20
N GLU A 5 13.15 1.39 13.22
CA GLU A 5 12.43 2.52 12.64
C GLU A 5 11.18 2.03 11.88
N LEU A 6 10.03 2.67 12.10
CA LEU A 6 8.85 2.48 11.27
C LEU A 6 8.82 3.52 10.14
N LEU A 7 9.11 3.10 8.92
CA LEU A 7 9.10 3.96 7.73
C LEU A 7 7.77 3.87 6.96
N SER A 8 7.02 4.96 6.95
CA SER A 8 5.72 5.05 6.28
C SER A 8 5.75 5.80 4.94
N PRO A 9 4.86 5.46 3.99
CA PRO A 9 4.77 6.17 2.72
C PRO A 9 4.05 7.51 2.87
N ALA A 10 4.52 8.54 2.17
CA ALA A 10 3.83 9.83 2.05
C ALA A 10 3.58 10.20 0.58
N GLY A 11 2.30 10.25 0.19
CA GLY A 11 1.86 10.80 -1.10
C GLY A 11 1.48 12.28 -1.04
N SER A 12 1.13 12.77 0.15
CA SER A 12 0.80 14.16 0.46
C SER A 12 1.28 14.55 1.87
N LEU A 13 1.26 15.83 2.20
CA LEU A 13 1.48 16.33 3.56
C LEU A 13 0.46 15.74 4.54
N LYS A 14 -0.78 15.54 4.10
CA LYS A 14 -1.82 14.91 4.92
C LYS A 14 -1.45 13.47 5.28
N ASN A 15 -1.05 12.67 4.29
CA ASN A 15 -0.58 11.30 4.54
C ASN A 15 0.58 11.28 5.54
N MET A 16 1.56 12.18 5.38
CA MET A 16 2.72 12.31 6.29
C MET A 16 2.27 12.59 7.72
N ARG A 17 1.45 13.62 7.94
CA ARG A 17 1.00 14.03 9.28
C ARG A 17 0.23 12.90 9.99
N TYR A 18 -0.64 12.20 9.27
CA TYR A 18 -1.33 11.02 9.79
C TYR A 18 -0.36 9.87 10.09
N ALA A 19 0.62 9.60 9.24
CA ALA A 19 1.62 8.57 9.53
C ALA A 19 2.39 8.88 10.82
N PHE A 20 2.84 10.12 11.01
CA PHE A 20 3.53 10.54 12.23
C PHE A 20 2.64 10.49 13.47
N ALA A 21 1.40 10.99 13.38
CA ALA A 21 0.45 10.97 14.48
C ALA A 21 0.18 9.54 14.98
N TYR A 22 0.23 8.54 14.09
CA TYR A 22 -0.02 7.14 14.41
C TYR A 22 1.25 6.30 14.61
N GLY A 23 2.42 6.93 14.77
CA GLY A 23 3.62 6.27 15.28
C GLY A 23 4.70 5.95 14.26
N ALA A 24 4.63 6.47 13.03
CA ALA A 24 5.78 6.40 12.13
C ALA A 24 6.97 7.20 12.68
N ASP A 25 8.18 6.69 12.47
CA ASP A 25 9.44 7.34 12.87
C ASP A 25 10.04 8.14 11.72
N ALA A 26 9.78 7.69 10.51
CA ALA A 26 10.20 8.32 9.29
C ALA A 26 9.10 8.23 8.21
N VAL A 27 9.14 9.15 7.25
CA VAL A 27 8.37 9.02 6.00
C VAL A 27 9.27 9.08 4.79
N TYR A 28 8.77 8.56 3.67
CA TYR A 28 9.41 8.76 2.37
C TYR A 28 8.44 9.33 1.33
N ALA A 29 8.90 10.33 0.58
CA ALA A 29 8.16 10.98 -0.49
C ALA A 29 8.97 11.03 -1.79
N GLY A 30 8.29 11.07 -2.94
CA GLY A 30 8.96 11.13 -4.23
C GLY A 30 9.48 12.52 -4.56
N GLN A 31 10.70 12.63 -5.09
CA GLN A 31 11.07 13.83 -5.85
C GLN A 31 10.30 13.84 -7.17
N PRO A 32 9.64 14.94 -7.56
CA PRO A 32 9.11 15.10 -8.91
C PRO A 32 10.17 14.78 -9.97
N ARG A 33 9.77 14.21 -11.12
CA ARG A 33 10.63 13.86 -12.28
C ARG A 33 11.62 12.70 -12.08
N TYR A 34 12.03 12.39 -10.84
CA TYR A 34 13.07 11.39 -10.52
C TYR A 34 12.60 10.25 -9.60
N SER A 35 11.30 10.13 -9.35
CA SER A 35 10.71 9.05 -8.54
C SER A 35 9.80 8.13 -9.37
N LEU A 36 9.78 6.84 -9.06
CA LEU A 36 8.94 5.83 -9.73
C LEU A 36 7.43 5.91 -9.43
N ARG A 37 6.95 6.96 -8.76
CA ARG A 37 5.51 7.17 -8.51
C ARG A 37 5.15 8.66 -8.61
N VAL A 38 5.36 9.26 -9.78
CA VAL A 38 5.15 10.71 -9.97
C VAL A 38 3.67 11.10 -9.98
N ARG A 39 2.78 10.22 -10.45
CA ARG A 39 1.39 10.61 -10.75
C ARG A 39 0.50 10.88 -9.54
N ASN A 40 0.78 10.25 -8.41
CA ASN A 40 0.00 10.37 -7.18
C ASN A 40 0.87 10.97 -6.07
N ASN A 41 1.61 12.01 -6.42
CA ASN A 41 2.57 12.66 -5.54
C ASN A 41 2.28 14.17 -5.51
N GLU A 42 1.79 14.66 -4.37
CA GLU A 42 1.53 16.08 -4.14
C GLU A 42 2.79 16.84 -3.70
N PHE A 43 3.91 16.15 -3.50
CA PHE A 43 5.18 16.75 -3.09
C PHE A 43 5.91 17.44 -4.25
N ASN A 44 5.49 18.67 -4.56
CA ASN A 44 6.32 19.65 -5.26
C ASN A 44 7.40 20.23 -4.32
N HIS A 45 8.31 21.08 -4.82
CA HIS A 45 9.38 21.69 -4.00
C HIS A 45 8.86 22.40 -2.74
N LYS A 46 7.74 23.11 -2.82
CA LYS A 46 7.14 23.81 -1.66
C LYS A 46 6.67 22.82 -0.60
N ASN A 47 5.96 21.78 -1.03
CA ASN A 47 5.46 20.74 -0.13
C ASN A 47 6.59 19.85 0.42
N LEU A 48 7.67 19.62 -0.34
CA LEU A 48 8.87 18.94 0.17
C LEU A 48 9.53 19.75 1.28
N ALA A 49 9.81 21.04 1.04
CA ALA A 49 10.42 21.90 2.05
C ALA A 49 9.58 21.97 3.34
N LEU A 50 8.25 22.11 3.18
CA LEU A 50 7.33 22.11 4.33
C LEU A 50 7.32 20.75 5.04
N GLY A 51 7.28 19.64 4.30
CA GLY A 51 7.26 18.30 4.86
C GLY A 51 8.52 17.94 5.64
N ILE A 52 9.69 18.29 5.12
CA ILE A 52 10.98 18.10 5.79
C ILE A 52 11.02 18.91 7.09
N LYS A 53 10.64 20.20 7.03
CA LYS A 53 10.59 21.07 8.20
C LYS A 53 9.66 20.52 9.30
N GLU A 54 8.44 20.13 8.94
CA GLU A 54 7.48 19.55 9.90
C GLU A 54 7.98 18.23 10.50
N ALA A 55 8.64 17.39 9.71
CA ALA A 55 9.23 16.15 10.22
C ALA A 55 10.30 16.46 11.28
N HIS A 56 11.23 17.38 10.98
CA HIS A 56 12.30 17.76 11.90
C HIS A 56 11.79 18.44 13.16
N GLU A 57 10.75 19.29 13.06
CA GLU A 57 10.08 19.89 14.23
C GLU A 57 9.46 18.84 15.17
N LEU A 58 9.05 17.68 14.62
CA LEU A 58 8.55 16.53 15.38
C LEU A 58 9.66 15.57 15.83
N GLY A 59 10.93 15.85 15.51
CA GLY A 59 12.05 14.93 15.76
C GLY A 59 11.99 13.65 14.91
N LYS A 60 11.31 13.70 13.77
CA LYS A 60 11.09 12.59 12.84
C LYS A 60 11.92 12.80 11.56
N ARG A 61 12.12 11.72 10.81
CA ARG A 61 12.96 11.73 9.60
C ARG A 61 12.13 11.82 8.32
N PHE A 62 12.69 12.45 7.29
CA PHE A 62 12.09 12.59 5.97
C PHE A 62 13.08 12.16 4.89
N TYR A 63 12.75 11.07 4.18
CA TYR A 63 13.55 10.55 3.08
C TYR A 63 12.97 10.94 1.72
N VAL A 64 13.84 11.35 0.80
CA VAL A 64 13.42 11.72 -0.56
C VAL A 64 13.80 10.64 -1.56
N VAL A 65 12.83 10.17 -2.34
CA VAL A 65 13.04 9.11 -3.32
C VAL A 65 13.46 9.67 -4.68
N VAL A 66 14.60 9.19 -5.17
CA VAL A 66 15.26 9.54 -6.44
C VAL A 66 15.70 8.24 -7.15
N ASN A 67 14.73 7.37 -7.48
CA ASN A 67 14.97 5.96 -7.78
C ASN A 67 14.59 5.51 -9.20
N ILE A 68 14.55 6.42 -10.16
CA ILE A 68 14.37 6.06 -11.57
C ILE A 68 15.65 5.45 -12.16
N ALA A 69 15.50 4.71 -13.26
CA ALA A 69 16.59 4.43 -14.20
C ALA A 69 16.56 5.49 -15.31
N PRO A 70 17.44 6.50 -15.29
CA PRO A 70 17.41 7.59 -16.27
C PRO A 70 18.03 7.18 -17.62
N HIS A 71 17.54 7.76 -18.70
CA HIS A 71 18.29 7.83 -19.96
C HIS A 71 19.20 9.07 -19.97
N ASN A 72 20.21 9.07 -20.85
CA ASN A 72 21.27 10.10 -20.94
C ASN A 72 20.77 11.56 -20.92
N ALA A 73 19.59 11.84 -21.49
CA ALA A 73 19.01 13.18 -21.47
C ALA A 73 18.79 13.74 -20.06
N LYS A 74 18.44 12.88 -19.08
CA LYS A 74 18.22 13.29 -17.69
C LYS A 74 19.51 13.54 -16.92
N LEU A 75 20.63 12.94 -17.32
CA LEU A 75 21.94 13.12 -16.66
C LEU A 75 22.37 14.59 -16.72
N LYS A 76 22.14 15.25 -17.87
CA LYS A 76 22.54 16.64 -18.13
C LYS A 76 22.01 17.67 -17.14
N THR A 77 20.84 17.41 -16.55
CA THR A 77 20.19 18.36 -15.65
C THR A 77 20.09 17.85 -14.22
N PHE A 78 20.50 16.61 -13.95
CA PHE A 78 20.20 15.92 -12.71
C PHE A 78 20.71 16.65 -11.46
N ILE A 79 22.00 16.96 -11.38
CA ILE A 79 22.58 17.62 -10.20
C ILE A 79 21.97 19.01 -9.97
N ARG A 80 21.76 19.77 -11.05
CA ARG A 80 21.09 21.08 -10.98
C ARG A 80 19.66 20.95 -10.44
N ASP A 81 18.92 19.96 -10.91
CA ASP A 81 17.52 19.76 -10.52
C ASP A 81 17.40 19.15 -9.10
N LEU A 82 18.44 18.46 -8.62
CA LEU A 82 18.52 17.89 -7.28
C LEU A 82 19.01 18.90 -6.22
N LYS A 83 19.86 19.87 -6.60
CA LYS A 83 20.44 20.86 -5.68
C LYS A 83 19.41 21.54 -4.75
N PRO A 84 18.25 22.05 -5.24
CA PRO A 84 17.26 22.65 -4.36
C PRO A 84 16.70 21.68 -3.31
N VAL A 85 16.62 20.39 -3.63
CA VAL A 85 16.16 19.35 -2.71
C VAL A 85 17.22 19.07 -1.65
N ILE A 86 18.51 19.03 -2.01
CA ILE A 86 19.61 18.91 -1.06
C ILE A 86 19.61 20.09 -0.09
N ASP A 87 19.39 21.31 -0.59
CA ASP A 87 19.37 22.53 0.23
C ASP A 87 18.19 22.56 1.21
N MET A 88 17.14 21.75 0.99
CA MET A 88 16.05 21.56 1.96
C MET A 88 16.44 20.66 3.13
N GLY A 89 17.56 19.92 3.02
CA GLY A 89 18.10 19.07 4.08
C GLY A 89 17.29 17.80 4.39
N PRO A 90 16.90 16.96 3.42
CA PRO A 90 16.32 15.65 3.73
C PRO A 90 17.34 14.76 4.47
N ASP A 91 16.85 13.85 5.31
CA ASP A 91 17.71 12.97 6.12
C ASP A 91 18.48 11.95 5.27
N ALA A 92 17.90 11.52 4.13
CA ALA A 92 18.57 10.66 3.15
C ALA A 92 17.86 10.68 1.79
N LEU A 93 18.59 10.30 0.74
CA LEU A 93 18.04 9.99 -0.57
C LEU A 93 17.86 8.48 -0.77
N ILE A 94 16.71 8.05 -1.29
CA ILE A 94 16.48 6.65 -1.69
C ILE A 94 16.74 6.53 -3.19
N MET A 95 17.85 5.88 -3.58
CA MET A 95 18.36 5.86 -4.96
C MET A 95 18.60 4.44 -5.49
N SER A 96 18.56 4.25 -6.82
CA SER A 96 18.69 2.92 -7.45
C SER A 96 19.79 2.83 -8.50
N ASP A 97 19.98 3.88 -9.28
CA ASP A 97 20.91 3.89 -10.40
C ASP A 97 22.36 4.16 -9.93
N PRO A 98 23.33 3.27 -10.21
CA PRO A 98 24.73 3.46 -9.79
C PRO A 98 25.37 4.75 -10.32
N GLY A 99 25.02 5.15 -11.55
CA GLY A 99 25.56 6.36 -12.17
C GLY A 99 25.07 7.62 -11.47
N LEU A 100 23.77 7.71 -11.18
CA LEU A 100 23.22 8.81 -10.40
C LEU A 100 23.76 8.84 -8.97
N ILE A 101 23.90 7.67 -8.32
CA ILE A 101 24.49 7.56 -6.97
C ILE A 101 25.91 8.13 -6.98
N MET A 102 26.75 7.72 -7.93
CA MET A 102 28.10 8.25 -8.09
C MET A 102 28.10 9.78 -8.25
N MET A 103 27.25 10.31 -9.13
CA MET A 103 27.13 11.77 -9.35
C MET A 103 26.69 12.52 -8.09
N VAL A 104 25.77 11.97 -7.29
CA VAL A 104 25.35 12.59 -6.00
C VAL A 104 26.49 12.56 -5.01
N ARG A 105 27.19 11.45 -4.85
CA ARG A 105 28.31 11.34 -3.90
C ARG A 105 29.46 12.29 -4.26
N GLU A 106 29.71 12.51 -5.55
CA GLU A 106 30.70 13.49 -6.01
C GLU A 106 30.27 14.95 -5.73
N ALA A 107 29.00 15.27 -5.97
CA ALA A 107 28.49 16.64 -5.85
C ALA A 107 28.09 17.02 -4.41
N PHE A 108 27.63 16.05 -3.62
CA PHE A 108 27.02 16.18 -2.29
C PHE A 108 27.49 15.05 -1.36
N PRO A 109 28.79 15.01 -0.99
CA PRO A 109 29.38 13.88 -0.27
C PRO A 109 28.76 13.60 1.11
N GLU A 110 28.19 14.62 1.76
CA GLU A 110 27.54 14.51 3.07
C GLU A 110 26.09 14.00 2.99
N MET A 111 25.49 13.90 1.79
CA MET A 111 24.12 13.43 1.64
C MET A 111 24.06 11.91 1.79
N GLU A 112 23.36 11.42 2.81
CA GLU A 112 23.16 9.99 3.01
C GLU A 112 22.34 9.37 1.87
N ILE A 113 22.71 8.16 1.47
CA ILE A 113 22.05 7.43 0.39
C ILE A 113 21.64 6.05 0.88
N HIS A 114 20.34 5.79 0.77
CA HIS A 114 19.73 4.49 0.98
C HIS A 114 19.51 3.81 -0.38
N LEU A 115 19.95 2.55 -0.52
CA LEU A 115 19.72 1.80 -1.74
C LEU A 115 18.25 1.42 -1.87
N SER A 116 17.63 1.80 -2.98
CA SER A 116 16.27 1.44 -3.32
C SER A 116 16.16 -0.03 -3.71
N VAL A 117 15.04 -0.66 -3.35
CA VAL A 117 14.67 -2.02 -3.75
C VAL A 117 14.76 -2.29 -5.26
N GLN A 118 14.67 -1.24 -6.09
CA GLN A 118 14.87 -1.30 -7.55
C GLN A 118 16.25 -1.85 -7.98
N ALA A 119 17.25 -1.74 -7.10
CA ALA A 119 18.58 -2.28 -7.34
C ALA A 119 18.66 -3.81 -7.11
N ASN A 120 17.59 -4.45 -6.62
CA ASN A 120 17.46 -5.89 -6.40
C ASN A 120 18.59 -6.48 -5.52
N ALA A 121 18.80 -5.91 -4.33
CA ALA A 121 19.74 -6.47 -3.37
C ALA A 121 19.17 -7.75 -2.74
N VAL A 122 19.54 -8.90 -3.32
CA VAL A 122 19.06 -10.26 -2.96
C VAL A 122 20.14 -11.15 -2.32
N ASN A 123 21.33 -10.63 -2.01
CA ASN A 123 22.39 -11.41 -1.38
C ASN A 123 23.38 -10.49 -0.64
N TRP A 124 24.17 -11.08 0.26
CA TRP A 124 25.11 -10.33 1.11
C TRP A 124 26.24 -9.68 0.31
N ALA A 125 26.67 -10.28 -0.81
CA ALA A 125 27.76 -9.75 -1.62
C ALA A 125 27.36 -8.43 -2.30
N THR A 126 26.13 -8.35 -2.83
CA THR A 126 25.55 -7.11 -3.35
C THR A 126 25.44 -6.05 -2.27
N VAL A 127 24.96 -6.42 -1.07
CA VAL A 127 24.86 -5.50 0.07
C VAL A 127 26.25 -4.96 0.46
N LYS A 128 27.25 -5.83 0.53
CA LYS A 128 28.65 -5.46 0.82
C LYS A 128 29.25 -4.56 -0.26
N PHE A 129 28.95 -4.81 -1.53
CA PHE A 129 29.35 -3.92 -2.63
C PHE A 129 28.83 -2.51 -2.41
N TRP A 130 27.53 -2.36 -2.12
CA TRP A 130 26.93 -1.04 -1.89
C TRP A 130 27.46 -0.36 -0.62
N GLN A 131 27.78 -1.12 0.42
CA GLN A 131 28.49 -0.61 1.60
C GLN A 131 29.86 -0.03 1.22
N GLN A 132 30.65 -0.74 0.42
CA GLN A 132 31.95 -0.25 -0.06
C GLN A 132 31.81 0.98 -0.95
N MET A 133 30.68 1.11 -1.66
CA MET A 133 30.29 2.31 -2.39
C MET A 133 29.70 3.42 -1.49
N GLY A 134 29.85 3.32 -0.17
CA GLY A 134 29.55 4.37 0.80
C GLY A 134 28.07 4.62 1.08
N LEU A 135 27.18 3.68 0.76
CA LEU A 135 25.77 3.75 1.17
C LEU A 135 25.63 3.34 2.63
N THR A 136 24.67 3.96 3.33
CA THR A 136 24.45 3.75 4.76
C THR A 136 23.37 2.70 5.05
N ARG A 137 22.42 2.54 4.13
CA ARG A 137 21.30 1.60 4.26
C ARG A 137 20.97 0.90 2.94
N VAL A 138 20.58 -0.36 3.02
CA VAL A 138 20.02 -1.11 1.88
C VAL A 138 18.58 -1.53 2.14
N ILE A 139 17.69 -1.11 1.25
CA ILE A 139 16.32 -1.63 1.17
C ILE A 139 16.37 -2.96 0.42
N LEU A 140 16.22 -4.03 1.18
CA LEU A 140 16.32 -5.39 0.66
C LEU A 140 15.17 -5.74 -0.29
N SER A 141 15.45 -6.66 -1.21
CA SER A 141 14.47 -7.20 -2.14
C SER A 141 13.33 -7.89 -1.40
N ARG A 142 12.12 -7.81 -1.95
CA ARG A 142 10.90 -8.48 -1.39
C ARG A 142 10.85 -9.98 -1.70
N GLU A 143 11.85 -10.45 -2.44
CA GLU A 143 12.03 -11.81 -2.91
C GLU A 143 12.90 -12.65 -1.94
N LEU A 144 13.27 -12.10 -0.78
CA LEU A 144 14.08 -12.77 0.23
C LEU A 144 13.25 -13.40 1.35
N SER A 145 13.73 -14.53 1.85
CA SER A 145 13.26 -15.15 3.09
C SER A 145 13.86 -14.53 4.33
N LEU A 146 13.24 -14.76 5.48
CA LEU A 146 13.75 -14.32 6.79
C LEU A 146 15.13 -14.92 7.10
N ASP A 147 15.41 -16.15 6.64
CA ASP A 147 16.72 -16.80 6.84
C ASP A 147 17.81 -16.11 6.00
N GLU A 148 17.50 -15.76 4.75
CA GLU A 148 18.42 -15.00 3.89
C GLU A 148 18.65 -13.58 4.40
N ILE A 149 17.62 -12.91 4.90
CA ILE A 149 17.76 -11.58 5.54
C ILE A 149 18.70 -11.69 6.74
N ASN A 150 18.53 -12.72 7.57
CA ASN A 150 19.41 -12.97 8.70
C ASN A 150 20.85 -13.26 8.28
N GLU A 151 21.06 -14.06 7.23
CA GLU A 151 22.40 -14.31 6.67
C GLU A 151 23.07 -13.00 6.20
N ILE A 152 22.33 -12.16 5.46
CA ILE A 152 22.82 -10.85 5.01
C ILE A 152 23.24 -9.99 6.21
N ARG A 153 22.41 -9.94 7.26
CA ARG A 153 22.67 -9.18 8.49
C ARG A 153 23.93 -9.66 9.22
N GLN A 154 24.22 -10.95 9.19
CA GLN A 154 25.41 -11.54 9.80
C GLN A 154 26.68 -11.29 8.97
N GLN A 155 26.57 -11.36 7.64
CA GLN A 155 27.70 -11.18 6.72
C GLN A 155 28.12 -9.71 6.54
N VAL A 156 27.18 -8.77 6.69
CA VAL A 156 27.44 -7.32 6.53
C VAL A 156 26.88 -6.55 7.73
N PRO A 157 27.47 -6.72 8.93
CA PRO A 157 26.83 -6.29 10.17
C PRO A 157 26.77 -4.78 10.38
N ASP A 158 27.63 -4.02 9.70
CA ASP A 158 27.70 -2.56 9.80
C ASP A 158 26.80 -1.83 8.79
N MET A 159 26.10 -2.56 7.92
CA MET A 159 25.13 -1.99 6.97
C MET A 159 23.74 -1.97 7.59
N GLU A 160 23.05 -0.83 7.51
CA GLU A 160 21.65 -0.79 7.88
C GLU A 160 20.79 -1.55 6.87
N LEU A 161 19.86 -2.36 7.36
CA LEU A 161 18.94 -3.14 6.54
C LEU A 161 17.51 -2.61 6.72
N GLU A 162 16.83 -2.38 5.60
CA GLU A 162 15.42 -2.01 5.56
C GLU A 162 14.62 -3.10 4.84
N VAL A 163 13.53 -3.55 5.45
CA VAL A 163 12.69 -4.65 4.94
C VAL A 163 11.26 -4.17 4.77
N PHE A 164 10.65 -4.46 3.62
CA PHE A 164 9.21 -4.23 3.45
C PHE A 164 8.42 -5.19 4.32
N VAL A 165 7.46 -4.67 5.08
CA VAL A 165 6.56 -5.46 5.92
C VAL A 165 5.11 -5.40 5.46
N HIS A 166 4.77 -4.43 4.60
CA HIS A 166 3.40 -4.26 4.16
C HIS A 166 3.27 -3.61 2.78
N GLY A 167 2.18 -3.92 2.09
CA GLY A 167 1.78 -3.27 0.84
C GLY A 167 1.99 -4.12 -0.41
N ALA A 168 1.66 -3.57 -1.57
CA ALA A 168 1.44 -4.37 -2.76
C ALA A 168 2.70 -5.05 -3.33
N LEU A 169 2.66 -6.37 -3.57
CA LEU A 169 3.75 -7.12 -4.22
C LEU A 169 3.75 -6.92 -5.74
N CYS A 170 4.91 -7.11 -6.37
CA CYS A 170 5.03 -7.11 -7.83
C CYS A 170 4.97 -8.55 -8.36
N MET A 171 4.36 -8.74 -9.53
CA MET A 171 4.37 -10.03 -10.24
C MET A 171 5.74 -10.39 -10.83
N ALA A 172 6.56 -9.38 -11.11
CA ALA A 172 7.94 -9.53 -11.57
C ALA A 172 8.90 -9.00 -10.50
N TYR A 173 10.21 -9.27 -10.65
CA TYR A 173 11.24 -8.65 -9.81
C TYR A 173 10.96 -7.17 -9.60
N SER A 174 10.85 -6.79 -8.34
CA SER A 174 10.37 -5.48 -7.88
C SER A 174 10.94 -4.31 -8.68
N GLY A 175 10.13 -3.73 -9.58
CA GLY A 175 10.54 -2.59 -10.43
C GLY A 175 10.89 -2.89 -11.88
N ARG A 176 11.15 -4.16 -12.24
CA ARG A 176 11.64 -4.56 -13.58
C ARG A 176 10.57 -5.19 -14.46
N CYS A 177 9.34 -4.71 -14.36
CA CYS A 177 8.22 -5.23 -15.14
C CYS A 177 8.14 -4.53 -16.51
N LEU A 178 7.94 -5.27 -17.61
CA LEU A 178 7.77 -4.70 -18.96
C LEU A 178 6.29 -4.50 -19.37
N LEU A 179 5.34 -5.05 -18.61
CA LEU A 179 3.92 -5.08 -18.99
C LEU A 179 3.34 -3.70 -19.27
N SER A 180 3.62 -2.71 -18.41
CA SER A 180 3.11 -1.34 -18.61
C SER A 180 3.69 -0.67 -19.87
N GLY A 181 4.97 -0.92 -20.17
CA GLY A 181 5.63 -0.39 -21.35
C GLY A 181 5.10 -1.04 -22.63
N TYR A 182 4.95 -2.36 -22.62
CA TYR A 182 4.47 -3.15 -23.75
C TYR A 182 3.01 -2.85 -24.08
N ILE A 183 2.12 -2.93 -23.08
CA ILE A 183 0.67 -2.81 -23.28
C ILE A 183 0.26 -1.35 -23.48
N ASN A 184 0.82 -0.44 -22.68
CA ASN A 184 0.30 0.94 -22.58
C ASN A 184 1.24 2.01 -23.10
N LYS A 185 2.40 1.60 -23.64
CA LYS A 185 3.46 2.53 -24.06
C LYS A 185 3.86 3.47 -22.92
N ARG A 186 3.71 3.01 -21.67
CA ARG A 186 3.99 3.77 -20.43
C ARG A 186 5.08 3.09 -19.65
N ASP A 187 6.26 3.71 -19.65
CA ASP A 187 7.45 3.16 -19.01
C ASP A 187 7.27 3.09 -17.47
N PRO A 188 7.24 1.88 -16.88
CA PRO A 188 7.17 1.71 -15.44
C PRO A 188 8.42 2.25 -14.72
N ASN A 189 9.58 2.29 -15.38
CA ASN A 189 10.84 2.83 -14.83
C ASN A 189 10.90 4.37 -14.80
N GLN A 190 9.89 5.05 -15.37
CA GLN A 190 9.71 6.50 -15.23
C GLN A 190 8.56 6.86 -14.27
N GLY A 191 8.08 5.86 -13.53
CA GLY A 191 7.01 6.03 -12.56
C GLY A 191 5.62 6.21 -13.14
N THR A 192 5.43 5.72 -14.37
CA THR A 192 4.14 5.73 -15.07
C THR A 192 3.48 4.37 -15.14
N CYS A 193 3.96 3.41 -14.33
CA CYS A 193 3.39 2.07 -14.21
C CYS A 193 1.87 2.14 -14.03
N THR A 194 1.14 1.54 -14.96
CA THR A 194 -0.33 1.51 -14.93
C THR A 194 -0.91 0.37 -14.10
N ASN A 195 -0.05 -0.45 -13.50
CA ASN A 195 -0.42 -1.72 -12.87
C ASN A 195 -1.13 -2.67 -13.85
N ALA A 196 -0.65 -2.74 -15.10
CA ALA A 196 -1.23 -3.59 -16.15
C ALA A 196 -1.37 -5.07 -15.73
N CYS A 197 -0.47 -5.59 -14.91
CA CYS A 197 -0.59 -6.94 -14.34
C CYS A 197 -1.83 -7.15 -13.44
N ARG A 198 -2.61 -6.11 -13.17
CA ARG A 198 -3.81 -6.12 -12.31
C ARG A 198 -5.03 -5.60 -13.04
N TRP A 199 -4.94 -5.46 -14.36
CA TRP A 199 -6.05 -5.02 -15.17
C TRP A 199 -7.03 -6.15 -15.38
N GLU A 200 -8.24 -5.74 -15.68
CA GLU A 200 -9.30 -6.58 -16.20
C GLU A 200 -9.02 -6.87 -17.69
N TYR A 201 -9.18 -8.13 -18.09
CA TYR A 201 -8.97 -8.56 -19.47
C TYR A 201 -10.17 -9.38 -19.92
N HIS A 202 -10.81 -8.97 -21.03
CA HIS A 202 -11.86 -9.76 -21.67
C HIS A 202 -11.24 -10.73 -22.68
N VAL A 203 -11.61 -12.01 -22.59
CA VAL A 203 -11.21 -13.03 -23.56
C VAL A 203 -12.20 -12.98 -24.73
N GLN A 204 -11.67 -12.88 -25.95
CA GLN A 204 -12.45 -12.96 -27.19
C GLN A 204 -11.81 -13.97 -28.13
N GLU A 205 -12.63 -14.66 -28.93
CA GLU A 205 -12.13 -15.58 -29.95
C GLU A 205 -11.39 -14.80 -31.05
N GLY A 206 -10.14 -15.18 -31.30
CA GLY A 206 -9.32 -14.66 -32.39
C GLY A 206 -9.14 -15.73 -33.46
N LYS A 207 -8.95 -15.31 -34.71
CA LYS A 207 -8.55 -16.20 -35.81
C LYS A 207 -7.14 -15.86 -36.26
N GLU A 208 -6.43 -16.83 -36.80
CA GLU A 208 -5.14 -16.61 -37.45
C GLU A 208 -5.37 -16.02 -38.85
N ASP A 209 -4.67 -14.94 -39.20
CA ASP A 209 -4.63 -14.41 -40.56
C ASP A 209 -3.66 -15.22 -41.44
N ASP A 210 -3.64 -14.92 -42.75
CA ASP A 210 -2.85 -15.68 -43.73
C ASP A 210 -1.32 -15.57 -43.52
N ILE A 211 -0.88 -14.78 -42.53
CA ILE A 211 0.52 -14.52 -42.19
C ILE A 211 0.85 -15.02 -40.77
N GLY A 212 -0.11 -15.61 -40.05
CA GLY A 212 0.08 -16.18 -38.72
C GLY A 212 -0.27 -15.26 -37.54
N ASN A 213 -0.87 -14.09 -37.78
CA ASN A 213 -1.25 -13.17 -36.69
C ASN A 213 -2.64 -13.50 -36.16
N ILE A 214 -2.82 -13.45 -34.83
CA ILE A 214 -4.15 -13.59 -34.21
C ILE A 214 -4.89 -12.25 -34.33
N VAL A 215 -6.00 -12.23 -35.07
CA VAL A 215 -6.86 -11.06 -35.34
C VAL A 215 -8.28 -11.25 -34.79
N HIS A 216 -8.97 -10.15 -34.48
CA HIS A 216 -10.37 -10.17 -34.01
C HIS A 216 -11.33 -10.68 -35.10
N MET A 217 -12.28 -11.55 -34.73
CA MET A 217 -13.38 -11.94 -35.62
C MET A 217 -14.38 -10.79 -35.80
N HIS A 218 -14.34 -10.13 -36.95
CA HIS A 218 -15.37 -9.18 -37.36
C HIS A 218 -15.95 -9.59 -38.72
N GLU A 219 -16.67 -10.71 -38.78
CA GLU A 219 -17.72 -10.97 -39.79
C GLU A 219 -18.51 -12.26 -39.43
N PRO A 220 -19.83 -12.33 -39.70
CA PRO A 220 -20.69 -13.39 -39.19
C PRO A 220 -20.63 -14.63 -40.08
N ILE A 221 -20.03 -15.70 -39.56
CA ILE A 221 -20.11 -17.05 -40.15
C ILE A 221 -20.94 -17.91 -39.19
N PRO A 222 -21.94 -18.68 -39.68
CA PRO A 222 -22.75 -19.53 -38.83
C PRO A 222 -21.90 -20.70 -38.32
N THR A 223 -21.36 -20.54 -37.11
CA THR A 223 -20.64 -21.58 -36.39
C THR A 223 -21.63 -22.46 -35.65
N LYS A 224 -21.48 -23.79 -35.82
CA LYS A 224 -22.03 -24.74 -34.86
C LYS A 224 -21.44 -24.41 -33.49
N SER A 225 -22.29 -23.98 -32.58
CA SER A 225 -21.96 -23.63 -31.20
C SER A 225 -21.50 -24.87 -30.44
N ILE A 226 -20.19 -24.99 -30.23
CA ILE A 226 -19.68 -25.62 -29.02
C ILE A 226 -19.39 -24.45 -28.08
N GLU A 227 -20.19 -24.30 -27.03
CA GLU A 227 -20.01 -23.20 -26.08
C GLU A 227 -18.80 -23.48 -25.17
N PRO A 228 -17.76 -22.64 -25.20
CA PRO A 228 -16.81 -22.57 -24.10
C PRO A 228 -17.55 -21.98 -22.88
N THR A 229 -17.35 -22.56 -21.71
CA THR A 229 -18.14 -22.29 -20.51
C THR A 229 -17.69 -21.04 -19.74
N LEU A 230 -16.49 -20.51 -20.00
CA LEU A 230 -16.04 -19.25 -19.41
C LEU A 230 -16.54 -18.05 -20.22
N GLY A 231 -17.17 -17.07 -19.54
CA GLY A 231 -17.67 -15.84 -20.16
C GLY A 231 -19.09 -15.89 -20.73
N LYS A 232 -19.85 -16.98 -20.52
CA LYS A 232 -21.28 -17.06 -20.85
C LYS A 232 -22.13 -17.33 -19.61
N GLY A 233 -22.88 -16.31 -19.18
CA GLY A 233 -23.84 -16.38 -18.08
C GLY A 233 -23.79 -15.15 -17.19
N THR A 234 -24.64 -15.12 -16.17
CA THR A 234 -24.48 -14.21 -15.03
C THR A 234 -23.09 -14.46 -14.41
N PRO A 235 -22.35 -13.42 -14.02
CA PRO A 235 -21.13 -13.59 -13.21
C PRO A 235 -21.38 -14.57 -12.08
N THR A 236 -20.41 -15.42 -11.79
CA THR A 236 -20.58 -16.48 -10.81
C THR A 236 -19.58 -16.31 -9.67
N ASP A 237 -20.05 -16.46 -8.44
CA ASP A 237 -19.19 -16.52 -7.24
C ASP A 237 -18.35 -17.81 -7.18
N LYS A 238 -18.35 -18.62 -8.26
CA LYS A 238 -17.61 -19.87 -8.33
C LYS A 238 -16.15 -19.57 -8.66
N VAL A 239 -15.26 -20.19 -7.88
CA VAL A 239 -13.82 -20.10 -8.08
C VAL A 239 -13.43 -21.01 -9.25
N PHE A 240 -12.71 -20.46 -10.23
CA PHE A 240 -12.19 -21.22 -11.36
C PHE A 240 -10.71 -21.50 -11.19
N THR A 241 -10.23 -22.55 -11.85
CA THR A 241 -8.82 -22.89 -11.93
C THR A 241 -8.43 -23.22 -13.37
N PHE A 242 -7.29 -22.69 -13.82
CA PHE A 242 -6.64 -23.04 -15.06
C PHE A 242 -5.52 -24.04 -14.80
N GLU A 243 -5.39 -25.03 -15.67
CA GLU A 243 -4.32 -26.02 -15.64
C GLU A 243 -3.45 -25.79 -16.88
N GLU A 244 -2.13 -25.70 -16.72
CA GLU A 244 -1.23 -25.60 -17.86
C GLU A 244 -1.05 -27.00 -18.47
N ALA A 245 -1.11 -27.10 -19.81
CA ALA A 245 -1.17 -28.39 -20.50
C ALA A 245 0.03 -29.32 -20.22
N LYS A 246 1.18 -28.79 -19.81
CA LYS A 246 2.39 -29.55 -19.46
C LYS A 246 2.62 -29.66 -17.95
N ARG A 247 1.69 -29.18 -17.11
CA ARG A 247 1.72 -29.29 -15.65
C ARG A 247 0.39 -29.81 -15.10
N PRO A 248 0.04 -31.07 -15.44
CA PRO A 248 -1.22 -31.63 -15.00
C PRO A 248 -1.28 -31.74 -13.47
N GLY A 249 -2.36 -31.28 -12.87
CA GLY A 249 -2.58 -31.19 -11.43
C GLY A 249 -2.07 -29.90 -10.76
N GLU A 250 -1.39 -29.01 -11.49
CA GLU A 250 -1.00 -27.67 -11.00
C GLU A 250 -2.03 -26.62 -11.45
N TYR A 251 -3.01 -26.37 -10.58
CA TYR A 251 -4.12 -25.46 -10.83
C TYR A 251 -3.78 -24.01 -10.45
N MET A 252 -4.03 -23.06 -11.36
CA MET A 252 -3.90 -21.62 -11.15
C MET A 252 -5.29 -20.99 -11.05
N SER A 253 -5.60 -20.29 -9.96
CA SER A 253 -6.93 -19.71 -9.77
C SER A 253 -7.25 -18.56 -10.73
N ALA A 254 -8.52 -18.46 -11.09
CA ALA A 254 -9.10 -17.40 -11.90
C ALA A 254 -10.44 -16.98 -11.33
N PHE A 255 -10.73 -15.69 -11.42
CA PHE A 255 -11.93 -15.10 -10.83
C PHE A 255 -12.65 -14.28 -11.88
N GLU A 256 -13.98 -14.37 -11.90
CA GLU A 256 -14.83 -13.63 -12.82
C GLU A 256 -15.91 -12.90 -12.00
N ASP A 257 -16.01 -11.57 -12.16
CA ASP A 257 -17.08 -10.76 -11.58
C ASP A 257 -17.87 -10.04 -12.69
N GLU A 258 -18.75 -9.10 -12.31
CA GLU A 258 -19.53 -8.29 -13.25
C GLU A 258 -18.70 -7.41 -14.19
N HIS A 259 -17.39 -7.33 -13.95
CA HIS A 259 -16.45 -6.57 -14.74
C HIS A 259 -15.62 -7.51 -15.64
N GLY A 260 -14.99 -8.58 -15.14
CA GLY A 260 -14.33 -9.55 -16.04
C GLY A 260 -13.45 -10.58 -15.35
N THR A 261 -12.55 -11.23 -16.11
CA THR A 261 -11.68 -12.31 -15.60
C THR A 261 -10.30 -11.82 -15.14
N TYR A 262 -9.87 -12.21 -13.94
CA TYR A 262 -8.57 -11.86 -13.34
C TYR A 262 -7.64 -13.07 -13.24
N ILE A 263 -6.43 -12.99 -13.82
CA ILE A 263 -5.51 -14.13 -13.99
C ILE A 263 -4.15 -13.94 -13.29
N MET A 264 -3.71 -12.70 -13.00
CA MET A 264 -2.35 -12.39 -12.48
C MET A 264 -2.33 -11.63 -11.14
N ASN A 265 -3.31 -11.86 -10.27
CA ASN A 265 -3.50 -11.02 -9.09
C ASN A 265 -2.43 -11.24 -8.00
N SER A 266 -1.39 -10.39 -8.00
CA SER A 266 -0.41 -10.35 -6.89
C SER A 266 -1.10 -9.85 -5.61
N LYS A 267 -1.14 -10.72 -4.59
CA LYS A 267 -1.56 -10.39 -3.21
C LYS A 267 -0.73 -9.24 -2.62
N ASP A 268 -1.25 -8.60 -1.57
CA ASP A 268 -0.50 -7.60 -0.82
C ASP A 268 0.34 -8.27 0.28
N LEU A 269 1.55 -7.76 0.53
CA LEU A 269 2.42 -8.23 1.62
C LEU A 269 1.81 -7.83 2.97
N ARG A 270 1.81 -8.76 3.93
CA ARG A 270 1.55 -8.51 5.35
C ARG A 270 2.52 -9.37 6.16
N ALA A 271 3.39 -8.72 6.92
CA ALA A 271 4.43 -9.39 7.71
C ALA A 271 4.37 -9.02 9.20
N VAL A 272 3.21 -8.57 9.69
CA VAL A 272 3.04 -8.09 11.07
C VAL A 272 3.39 -9.16 12.13
N GLU A 273 3.17 -10.44 11.82
CA GLU A 273 3.56 -11.57 12.67
C GLU A 273 5.08 -11.80 12.76
N HIS A 274 5.84 -11.28 11.79
CA HIS A 274 7.30 -11.43 11.73
C HIS A 274 8.07 -10.29 12.40
N ILE A 275 7.37 -9.30 12.94
CA ILE A 275 7.98 -8.09 13.50
C ILE A 275 8.90 -8.41 14.67
N GLU A 276 8.52 -9.34 15.54
CA GLU A 276 9.38 -9.78 16.64
C GLU A 276 10.69 -10.37 16.12
N ARG A 277 10.60 -11.24 15.11
CA ARG A 277 11.76 -11.91 14.53
C ARG A 277 12.69 -10.91 13.84
N LEU A 278 12.14 -10.01 13.02
CA LEU A 278 12.90 -8.94 12.33
C LEU A 278 13.58 -7.98 13.33
N THR A 279 12.88 -7.66 14.43
CA THR A 279 13.42 -6.83 15.53
C THR A 279 14.59 -7.53 16.21
N LYS A 280 14.44 -8.81 16.58
CA LYS A 280 15.50 -9.62 17.20
C LYS A 280 16.72 -9.80 16.29
N MET A 281 16.52 -9.88 14.97
CA MET A 281 17.63 -9.90 13.99
C MET A 281 18.41 -8.59 13.93
N GLY A 282 17.83 -7.46 14.38
CA GLY A 282 18.43 -6.14 14.22
C GLY A 282 18.28 -5.59 12.81
N VAL A 283 17.12 -5.82 12.16
CA VAL A 283 16.71 -5.08 10.96
C VAL A 283 16.42 -3.65 11.35
N HIS A 284 17.01 -2.67 10.67
CA HIS A 284 17.06 -1.30 11.16
C HIS A 284 15.78 -0.51 10.88
N SER A 285 15.13 -0.80 9.75
CA SER A 285 13.90 -0.12 9.32
C SER A 285 12.88 -1.11 8.75
N LEU A 286 11.63 -0.92 9.14
CA LEU A 286 10.48 -1.69 8.68
C LEU A 286 9.63 -0.77 7.81
N LYS A 287 9.56 -1.09 6.52
CA LYS A 287 8.97 -0.22 5.51
C LYS A 287 7.56 -0.66 5.13
N ILE A 288 6.62 0.28 5.16
CA ILE A 288 5.28 0.13 4.61
C ILE A 288 5.27 0.71 3.19
N GLU A 289 4.77 -0.04 2.20
CA GLU A 289 4.53 0.48 0.85
C GLU A 289 3.08 0.97 0.70
N GLY A 290 2.89 2.08 -0.02
CA GLY A 290 1.54 2.59 -0.27
C GLY A 290 1.48 4.08 -0.57
N ARG A 291 2.44 4.65 -1.31
CA ARG A 291 2.47 6.11 -1.59
C ARG A 291 1.19 6.67 -2.21
N THR A 292 0.39 5.82 -2.86
CA THR A 292 -0.87 6.21 -3.50
C THR A 292 -2.11 5.86 -2.67
N LYS A 293 -1.94 5.36 -1.45
CA LYS A 293 -3.03 4.97 -0.55
C LYS A 293 -3.51 6.18 0.26
N SER A 294 -4.71 6.04 0.84
CA SER A 294 -5.34 7.10 1.62
C SER A 294 -4.58 7.42 2.92
N PHE A 295 -4.86 8.58 3.52
CA PHE A 295 -4.32 8.92 4.84
C PHE A 295 -4.82 7.95 5.93
N TYR A 296 -6.03 7.39 5.79
CA TYR A 296 -6.53 6.31 6.65
C TYR A 296 -5.65 5.06 6.57
N TYR A 297 -5.23 4.65 5.37
CA TYR A 297 -4.30 3.52 5.20
C TYR A 297 -2.97 3.79 5.91
N CYS A 298 -2.39 4.98 5.72
CA CYS A 298 -1.15 5.39 6.40
C CYS A 298 -1.31 5.35 7.94
N ALA A 299 -2.40 5.92 8.47
CA ALA A 299 -2.69 5.93 9.90
C ALA A 299 -2.84 4.50 10.46
N ARG A 300 -3.68 3.68 9.82
CA ARG A 300 -4.00 2.33 10.31
C ARG A 300 -2.80 1.40 10.27
N THR A 301 -2.06 1.41 9.17
CA THR A 301 -0.84 0.59 9.06
C THR A 301 0.22 1.08 10.04
N ALA A 302 0.45 2.38 10.18
CA ALA A 302 1.38 2.91 11.17
C ALA A 302 1.01 2.49 12.61
N GLN A 303 -0.27 2.63 12.99
CA GLN A 303 -0.76 2.23 14.32
C GLN A 303 -0.48 0.74 14.61
N VAL A 304 -0.84 -0.13 13.67
CA VAL A 304 -0.68 -1.59 13.84
C VAL A 304 0.78 -1.99 13.92
N TYR A 305 1.62 -1.51 13.00
CA TYR A 305 3.02 -1.88 12.99
C TYR A 305 3.79 -1.24 14.15
N ARG A 306 3.47 -0.01 14.56
CA ARG A 306 4.04 0.60 15.78
C ARG A 306 3.73 -0.25 17.00
N ARG A 307 2.48 -0.68 17.16
CA ARG A 307 2.07 -1.56 18.25
C ARG A 307 2.83 -2.89 18.24
N ALA A 308 2.95 -3.53 17.07
CA ALA A 308 3.69 -4.78 16.92
C ALA A 308 5.18 -4.61 17.31
N ILE A 309 5.81 -3.49 16.93
CA ILE A 309 7.19 -3.20 17.30
C ILE A 309 7.30 -2.94 18.81
N ASP A 310 6.41 -2.13 19.39
CA ASP A 310 6.43 -1.82 20.82
C ASP A 310 6.25 -3.07 21.68
N ASP A 311 5.32 -3.95 21.30
CA ASP A 311 5.09 -5.20 22.00
C ASP A 311 6.28 -6.15 21.86
N ALA A 312 6.89 -6.25 20.67
CA ALA A 312 8.11 -7.03 20.47
C ALA A 312 9.30 -6.52 21.32
N VAL A 313 9.51 -5.20 21.34
CA VAL A 313 10.59 -4.55 22.12
C VAL A 313 10.36 -4.74 23.62
N ALA A 314 9.11 -4.73 24.07
CA ALA A 314 8.72 -5.00 25.44
C ALA A 314 8.73 -6.50 25.80
N GLY A 315 9.02 -7.40 24.84
CA GLY A 315 9.03 -8.84 25.06
C GLY A 315 7.64 -9.46 25.28
N LYS A 316 6.58 -8.77 24.85
CA LYS A 316 5.22 -9.30 24.89
C LYS A 316 4.98 -10.30 23.75
N PRO A 317 4.10 -11.28 23.93
CA PRO A 317 3.69 -12.16 22.85
C PRO A 317 2.99 -11.37 21.74
N PHE A 318 3.07 -11.88 20.50
CA PHE A 318 2.35 -11.31 19.37
C PHE A 318 0.84 -11.28 19.63
N ASP A 319 0.20 -10.15 19.34
CA ASP A 319 -1.24 -9.96 19.43
C ASP A 319 -1.91 -10.33 18.10
N PRO A 320 -2.66 -11.44 18.02
CA PRO A 320 -3.29 -11.88 16.77
C PRO A 320 -4.35 -10.91 16.24
N THR A 321 -4.91 -10.03 17.08
CA THR A 321 -5.92 -9.04 16.65
C THR A 321 -5.35 -8.00 15.69
N LEU A 322 -4.02 -7.88 15.61
CA LEU A 322 -3.36 -7.03 14.63
C LEU A 322 -3.55 -7.54 13.19
N LEU A 323 -3.74 -8.85 12.99
CA LEU A 323 -4.01 -9.45 11.68
C LEU A 323 -5.40 -9.03 11.18
N THR A 324 -6.42 -9.20 12.04
CA THR A 324 -7.81 -8.85 11.70
C THR A 324 -8.01 -7.34 11.54
N THR A 325 -7.27 -6.54 12.31
CA THR A 325 -7.27 -5.08 12.16
C THR A 325 -6.77 -4.64 10.77
N LEU A 326 -5.78 -5.34 10.20
CA LEU A 326 -5.29 -5.06 8.85
C LEU A 326 -6.21 -5.59 7.74
N GLU A 327 -7.04 -6.59 8.02
CA GLU A 327 -8.07 -7.10 7.10
C GLU A 327 -9.21 -6.08 6.89
N GLY A 328 -9.40 -5.14 7.83
CA GLY A 328 -10.30 -3.99 7.65
C GLY A 328 -9.78 -2.90 6.69
N LEU A 329 -8.66 -3.12 6.01
CA LEU A 329 -8.14 -2.22 4.97
C LEU A 329 -8.40 -2.79 3.59
N ALA A 330 -8.70 -1.93 2.62
CA ALA A 330 -8.82 -2.33 1.22
C ALA A 330 -7.53 -3.02 0.70
N HIS A 331 -7.61 -4.35 0.52
CA HIS A 331 -6.51 -5.24 0.11
C HIS A 331 -6.98 -6.32 -0.87
N ARG A 332 -6.07 -6.91 -1.67
CA ARG A 332 -6.37 -7.99 -2.66
C ARG A 332 -5.96 -9.37 -2.15
N GLY A 333 -6.37 -9.70 -0.93
CA GLY A 333 -5.78 -10.76 -0.12
C GLY A 333 -4.36 -10.45 0.38
N TYR A 334 -3.99 -11.03 1.52
CA TYR A 334 -2.66 -10.91 2.11
C TYR A 334 -1.81 -12.17 1.91
N THR A 335 -0.50 -11.97 1.89
CA THR A 335 0.49 -13.04 1.89
C THR A 335 1.74 -12.61 2.66
N GLU A 336 2.46 -13.57 3.25
CA GLU A 336 3.79 -13.38 3.81
C GLU A 336 4.86 -13.19 2.69
N GLY A 337 4.49 -13.42 1.43
CA GLY A 337 5.40 -13.33 0.29
C GLY A 337 6.56 -14.32 0.41
N PHE A 338 7.78 -13.87 0.09
CA PHE A 338 8.97 -14.71 0.14
C PHE A 338 9.58 -14.81 1.55
N LEU A 339 9.11 -14.03 2.53
CA LEU A 339 9.64 -14.04 3.90
C LEU A 339 9.59 -15.45 4.51
N ARG A 340 8.60 -16.25 4.11
CA ARG A 340 8.49 -17.66 4.42
C ARG A 340 8.56 -18.49 3.14
N ARG A 341 9.68 -19.20 2.93
CA ARG A 341 9.84 -20.11 1.78
C ARG A 341 8.90 -21.31 1.91
N HIS A 342 8.22 -21.65 0.82
CA HIS A 342 7.43 -22.88 0.67
C HIS A 342 6.36 -23.10 1.75
N THR A 343 5.38 -22.19 1.87
CA THR A 343 4.11 -22.59 2.47
C THR A 343 3.33 -23.40 1.43
N HIS A 344 3.35 -24.73 1.55
CA HIS A 344 2.29 -25.54 0.93
C HIS A 344 0.97 -25.17 1.62
N ASP A 345 0.05 -24.61 0.83
CA ASP A 345 -1.41 -24.71 0.93
C ASP A 345 -2.19 -24.16 2.16
N ALA A 346 -1.59 -23.67 3.25
CA ALA A 346 -2.37 -23.48 4.48
C ALA A 346 -2.97 -22.08 4.77
N TYR A 347 -2.59 -20.99 4.10
CA TYR A 347 -3.08 -19.63 4.45
C TYR A 347 -3.43 -18.76 3.26
N GLN A 348 -3.72 -19.38 2.13
CA GLN A 348 -4.15 -18.64 0.96
C GLN A 348 -5.68 -18.65 0.90
N THR A 349 -6.30 -17.75 1.65
CA THR A 349 -7.73 -17.44 1.43
C THR A 349 -7.82 -16.82 0.02
N TYR A 350 -8.52 -17.52 -0.86
CA TYR A 350 -8.62 -17.26 -2.30
C TYR A 350 -10.02 -16.83 -2.68
N GLU A 351 -10.66 -16.02 -1.84
CA GLU A 351 -12.08 -15.75 -2.03
C GLU A 351 -12.34 -14.55 -2.96
N TYR A 352 -11.41 -13.59 -3.15
CA TYR A 352 -11.75 -12.35 -3.87
C TYR A 352 -10.63 -11.67 -4.68
N GLY A 353 -11.00 -11.13 -5.86
CA GLY A 353 -10.12 -10.44 -6.83
C GLY A 353 -10.04 -8.92 -6.69
N TYR A 354 -10.96 -8.29 -5.98
CA TYR A 354 -11.03 -6.83 -5.74
C TYR A 354 -10.62 -6.46 -4.30
N SER A 355 -10.46 -5.16 -4.01
CA SER A 355 -10.12 -4.72 -2.65
C SER A 355 -11.35 -4.73 -1.76
N ILE A 356 -11.39 -5.66 -0.82
CA ILE A 356 -12.52 -5.84 0.08
C ILE A 356 -12.21 -5.28 1.47
N SER A 357 -13.25 -4.85 2.17
CA SER A 357 -13.21 -4.35 3.53
C SER A 357 -14.45 -4.88 4.26
N ASP A 358 -14.55 -6.21 4.44
CA ASP A 358 -15.78 -6.91 4.88
C ASP A 358 -16.14 -6.64 6.34
N THR A 359 -15.18 -6.23 7.16
CA THR A 359 -15.35 -6.10 8.60
C THR A 359 -15.52 -4.65 9.04
N GLN A 360 -14.95 -3.72 8.30
CA GLN A 360 -14.88 -2.31 8.68
C GLN A 360 -14.94 -1.40 7.45
N GLN A 361 -15.54 -0.23 7.60
CA GLN A 361 -15.60 0.79 6.56
C GLN A 361 -15.15 2.13 7.14
N PHE A 362 -14.18 2.81 6.50
CA PHE A 362 -13.84 4.18 6.88
C PHE A 362 -14.96 5.14 6.48
N VAL A 363 -15.57 5.83 7.45
CA VAL A 363 -16.79 6.63 7.22
C VAL A 363 -16.61 8.13 7.43
N GLY A 364 -15.59 8.58 8.15
CA GLY A 364 -15.38 10.00 8.35
C GLY A 364 -14.05 10.37 9.00
N GLU A 365 -13.69 11.63 8.85
CA GLU A 365 -12.50 12.23 9.44
C GLU A 365 -12.91 13.36 10.39
N PHE A 366 -12.32 13.40 11.59
CA PHE A 366 -12.51 14.52 12.50
C PHE A 366 -11.66 15.71 12.06
N THR A 367 -12.23 16.91 12.05
CA THR A 367 -11.52 18.13 11.60
C THR A 367 -10.61 18.72 12.67
N GLY A 368 -10.71 18.26 13.92
CA GLY A 368 -10.08 18.84 15.10
C GLY A 368 -10.95 19.89 15.79
N GLU A 369 -12.00 20.37 15.13
CA GLU A 369 -12.88 21.42 15.64
C GLU A 369 -14.06 20.87 16.46
N ARG A 370 -14.51 21.67 17.43
CA ARG A 370 -15.73 21.39 18.21
C ARG A 370 -16.66 22.57 18.18
N VAL A 371 -17.93 22.34 17.81
CA VAL A 371 -18.99 23.35 17.80
C VAL A 371 -20.04 22.96 18.83
N ASN A 372 -20.35 23.87 19.77
CA ASN A 372 -21.29 23.62 20.88
C ASN A 372 -20.96 22.35 21.70
N GLY A 373 -19.68 21.99 21.78
CA GLY A 373 -19.21 20.80 22.49
C GLY A 373 -19.26 19.50 21.68
N LEU A 374 -19.85 19.50 20.49
CA LEU A 374 -19.88 18.37 19.57
C LEU A 374 -18.66 18.38 18.65
N ALA A 375 -18.13 17.20 18.35
CA ALA A 375 -16.98 17.03 17.47
C ALA A 375 -17.40 17.08 16.00
N GLU A 376 -16.74 17.92 15.21
CA GLU A 376 -17.03 18.07 13.79
C GLU A 376 -16.37 16.94 12.98
N VAL A 377 -17.17 16.28 12.12
CA VAL A 377 -16.75 15.15 11.29
C VAL A 377 -17.05 15.45 9.83
N ALA A 378 -16.02 15.43 9.00
CA ALA A 378 -16.14 15.40 7.55
C ALA A 378 -16.46 13.97 7.09
N VAL A 379 -17.69 13.78 6.60
CA VAL A 379 -18.19 12.48 6.17
C VAL A 379 -17.49 12.04 4.89
N LYS A 380 -17.23 10.74 4.77
CA LYS A 380 -16.60 10.10 3.60
C LYS A 380 -17.47 8.99 3.02
N ASN A 381 -18.05 8.16 3.88
CA ASN A 381 -18.99 7.11 3.50
C ASN A 381 -20.21 7.16 4.42
N LYS A 382 -21.29 6.49 4.00
CA LYS A 382 -22.56 6.49 4.71
C LYS A 382 -22.47 5.79 6.07
N PHE A 383 -23.08 6.39 7.10
CA PHE A 383 -23.34 5.79 8.41
C PHE A 383 -24.59 6.39 9.05
N MET A 384 -25.13 5.76 10.07
CA MET A 384 -26.39 6.15 10.71
C MET A 384 -26.42 5.90 12.21
N ILE A 385 -27.35 6.55 12.91
CA ILE A 385 -27.64 6.27 14.32
C ILE A 385 -27.94 4.77 14.49
N GLY A 386 -27.41 4.17 15.55
CA GLY A 386 -27.46 2.74 15.81
C GLY A 386 -26.27 1.94 15.27
N ASP A 387 -25.46 2.51 14.37
CA ASP A 387 -24.24 1.84 13.90
C ASP A 387 -23.21 1.67 15.03
N ARG A 388 -22.52 0.52 15.03
CA ARG A 388 -21.33 0.30 15.86
C ARG A 388 -20.14 0.96 15.18
N LEU A 389 -19.60 2.00 15.79
CA LEU A 389 -18.47 2.76 15.28
C LEU A 389 -17.21 2.50 16.11
N GLU A 390 -16.07 2.67 15.47
CA GLU A 390 -14.75 2.76 16.09
C GLU A 390 -14.20 4.16 15.83
N LEU A 391 -13.90 4.87 16.91
CA LEU A 391 -13.12 6.09 16.93
C LEU A 391 -11.65 5.71 17.06
N MET A 392 -10.92 5.78 15.95
CA MET A 392 -9.49 5.56 15.91
C MET A 392 -8.79 6.88 16.23
N THR A 393 -7.91 6.88 17.24
CA THR A 393 -7.12 8.06 17.66
C THR A 393 -5.64 7.70 17.79
N PRO A 394 -4.72 8.68 17.77
CA PRO A 394 -3.31 8.47 18.08
C PRO A 394 -3.06 7.76 19.41
N SER A 395 -3.93 7.94 20.41
CA SER A 395 -3.79 7.35 21.74
C SER A 395 -4.44 5.98 21.89
N GLY A 396 -5.16 5.49 20.86
CA GLY A 396 -5.88 4.22 20.89
C GLY A 396 -7.26 4.29 20.25
N ASN A 397 -7.94 3.14 20.21
CA ASN A 397 -9.23 2.99 19.55
C ASN A 397 -10.35 2.86 20.59
N ILE A 398 -11.49 3.49 20.31
CA ILE A 398 -12.65 3.50 21.20
C ILE A 398 -13.86 3.02 20.39
N GLN A 399 -14.51 1.95 20.86
CA GLN A 399 -15.76 1.46 20.24
C GLN A 399 -16.98 2.07 20.94
N PHE A 400 -17.98 2.46 20.16
CA PHE A 400 -19.24 2.99 20.69
C PHE A 400 -20.39 2.75 19.69
N THR A 401 -21.62 2.82 20.16
CA THR A 401 -22.81 2.86 19.29
C THR A 401 -23.19 4.32 19.07
N LEU A 402 -23.45 4.72 17.84
CA LEU A 402 -23.85 6.10 17.55
C LEU A 402 -25.28 6.35 18.03
N GLU A 403 -25.46 7.20 19.05
CA GLU A 403 -26.78 7.48 19.63
C GLU A 403 -27.41 8.77 19.11
N ALA A 404 -26.60 9.76 18.75
CA ALA A 404 -27.07 11.05 18.28
C ALA A 404 -26.08 11.69 17.31
N MET A 405 -26.60 12.45 16.35
CA MET A 405 -25.84 13.17 15.35
C MET A 405 -26.61 14.41 14.91
N GLN A 406 -25.89 15.50 14.60
CA GLN A 406 -26.48 16.75 14.12
C GLN A 406 -25.86 17.20 12.79
N ASP A 407 -26.62 17.95 12.01
CA ASP A 407 -26.14 18.64 10.81
C ASP A 407 -25.51 20.01 11.11
N LYS A 408 -25.04 20.72 10.08
CA LYS A 408 -24.49 22.10 10.20
C LYS A 408 -25.47 23.14 10.76
N LYS A 409 -26.77 22.86 10.76
CA LYS A 409 -27.81 23.76 11.28
C LYS A 409 -28.20 23.38 12.73
N GLY A 410 -27.52 22.41 13.33
CA GLY A 410 -27.83 21.88 14.66
C GLY A 410 -29.10 21.03 14.71
N GLN A 411 -29.63 20.62 13.55
CA GLN A 411 -30.81 19.76 13.49
C GLN A 411 -30.40 18.30 13.67
N PRO A 412 -31.15 17.49 14.44
CA PRO A 412 -30.92 16.06 14.54
C PRO A 412 -30.94 15.40 13.15
N MET A 413 -30.02 14.46 12.93
CA MET A 413 -29.88 13.73 11.67
C MET A 413 -29.68 12.24 11.96
N GLU A 414 -30.49 11.39 11.33
CA GLU A 414 -30.39 9.94 11.51
C GLU A 414 -29.31 9.31 10.63
N VAL A 415 -29.06 9.88 9.45
CA VAL A 415 -28.17 9.30 8.43
C VAL A 415 -27.21 10.35 7.89
N ALA A 416 -25.91 10.05 7.96
CA ALA A 416 -24.86 10.77 7.25
C ALA A 416 -24.73 10.15 5.85
N PRO A 417 -25.06 10.87 4.76
CA PRO A 417 -25.28 10.25 3.45
C PRO A 417 -24.01 9.91 2.66
N GLY A 418 -22.87 10.56 2.94
CA GLY A 418 -21.60 10.31 2.25
C GLY A 418 -20.72 11.56 2.11
N ASP A 419 -19.72 11.49 1.23
CA ASP A 419 -18.75 12.57 1.01
C ASP A 419 -19.40 13.93 0.71
N GLY A 420 -18.77 15.00 1.20
CA GLY A 420 -19.27 16.38 1.08
C GLY A 420 -20.18 16.85 2.22
N TYR A 421 -20.60 15.96 3.11
CA TYR A 421 -21.36 16.31 4.31
C TYR A 421 -20.45 16.55 5.51
N ILE A 422 -20.88 17.44 6.41
CA ILE A 422 -20.28 17.60 7.73
C ILE A 422 -21.37 17.36 8.76
N VAL A 423 -21.04 16.54 9.75
CA VAL A 423 -21.92 16.20 10.86
C VAL A 423 -21.21 16.43 12.18
N TYR A 424 -21.99 16.51 13.26
CA TYR A 424 -21.49 16.79 14.60
C TYR A 424 -21.89 15.67 15.54
N LEU A 425 -20.89 15.07 16.18
CA LEU A 425 -21.05 13.89 17.04
C LEU A 425 -20.80 14.21 18.51
N PRO A 426 -21.55 13.62 19.46
CA PRO A 426 -21.39 13.83 20.90
C PRO A 426 -20.20 13.01 21.45
N ILE A 427 -19.00 13.29 20.97
CA ILE A 427 -17.78 12.65 21.49
C ILE A 427 -17.36 13.34 22.80
N PRO A 428 -17.10 12.58 23.89
CA PRO A 428 -16.63 13.14 25.16
C PRO A 428 -15.48 14.14 25.00
N LYS A 429 -15.53 15.26 25.75
CA LYS A 429 -14.57 16.37 25.60
C LYS A 429 -13.12 16.00 25.95
N GLN A 430 -12.94 15.00 26.81
CA GLN A 430 -11.62 14.51 27.22
C GLN A 430 -10.90 13.72 26.11
N ILE A 431 -11.61 13.30 25.06
CA ILE A 431 -11.02 12.60 23.93
C ILE A 431 -10.46 13.64 22.96
N ASP A 432 -9.15 13.57 22.71
CA ASP A 432 -8.51 14.33 21.65
C ASP A 432 -8.98 13.82 20.29
N ILE A 433 -9.51 14.73 19.48
CA ILE A 433 -10.04 14.44 18.15
C ILE A 433 -9.08 14.88 17.03
N ASN A 434 -7.91 15.41 17.38
CA ASN A 434 -6.88 15.71 16.39
C ASN A 434 -6.40 14.40 15.74
N TYR A 435 -6.44 14.36 14.40
CA TYR A 435 -6.17 13.16 13.61
C TYR A 435 -7.07 11.96 13.93
N ALA A 436 -8.22 12.17 14.56
CA ALA A 436 -9.16 11.08 14.80
C ALA A 436 -9.89 10.69 13.52
N LEU A 437 -10.11 9.38 13.37
CA LEU A 437 -10.76 8.77 12.22
C LEU A 437 -11.95 7.95 12.69
N LEU A 438 -13.03 8.00 11.92
CA LEU A 438 -14.27 7.28 12.21
C LEU A 438 -14.42 6.09 11.27
N ILE A 439 -14.56 4.91 11.85
CA ILE A 439 -14.72 3.65 11.16
C ILE A 439 -16.05 3.03 11.60
N ARG A 440 -16.81 2.49 10.66
CA ARG A 440 -18.02 1.72 10.92
C ARG A 440 -17.68 0.24 10.92
N ASN A 441 -18.07 -0.49 11.96
CA ASN A 441 -17.97 -1.93 12.00
C ASN A 441 -19.15 -2.54 11.23
N LEU A 442 -18.85 -3.39 10.26
CA LEU A 442 -19.86 -4.07 9.45
C LEU A 442 -20.23 -5.40 10.12
N ASN A 443 -21.52 -5.60 10.37
CA ASN A 443 -22.03 -6.83 10.98
C ASN A 443 -22.15 -7.96 9.94
N GLY A 444 -21.11 -8.27 9.16
CA GLY A 444 -21.08 -9.42 8.22
C GLY A 444 -22.22 -9.48 7.18
N ILE A 445 -23.03 -8.43 7.03
CA ILE A 445 -24.09 -8.34 6.02
C ILE A 445 -23.49 -7.56 4.86
N ASN A 446 -23.20 -8.28 3.77
CA ASN A 446 -22.69 -7.77 2.51
C ASN A 446 -23.33 -6.41 2.14
N SER A 447 -22.50 -5.41 1.93
CA SER A 447 -22.92 -4.04 1.60
C SER A 447 -23.47 -3.86 0.17
N GLN A 448 -23.87 -4.95 -0.51
CA GLN A 448 -24.26 -4.92 -1.93
C GLN A 448 -25.73 -5.23 -2.23
N TYR A 449 -26.59 -5.56 -1.25
CA TYR A 449 -28.00 -5.82 -1.55
C TYR A 449 -28.95 -5.17 -0.53
N PRO A 450 -29.67 -4.08 -0.89
CA PRO A 450 -30.88 -3.72 -0.19
C PRO A 450 -31.94 -4.78 -0.55
N GLN A 451 -32.35 -5.61 0.41
CA GLN A 451 -33.55 -6.41 0.26
C GLN A 451 -34.74 -5.45 0.09
N THR A 452 -35.21 -5.30 -1.16
CA THR A 452 -36.53 -4.74 -1.40
C THR A 452 -37.55 -5.80 -0.99
N ASN A 453 -38.07 -5.70 0.24
CA ASN A 453 -39.35 -6.31 0.56
C ASN A 453 -40.42 -5.63 -0.30
N ARG A 454 -40.85 -6.30 -1.36
CA ARG A 454 -42.16 -6.06 -1.94
C ARG A 454 -43.09 -7.12 -1.37
N ASP A 455 -43.96 -6.67 -0.48
CA ASP A 455 -45.22 -7.32 -0.17
C ASP A 455 -45.95 -7.62 -1.48
N SER A 456 -46.19 -8.89 -1.74
CA SER A 456 -47.20 -9.32 -2.71
C SER A 456 -48.43 -9.76 -1.93
N ASP A 457 -49.27 -8.78 -1.63
CA ASP A 457 -50.70 -8.99 -1.49
C ASP A 457 -51.29 -9.28 -2.88
N LYS A 458 -52.04 -10.39 -2.94
CA LYS A 458 -52.92 -10.91 -4.02
C LYS A 458 -52.33 -11.95 -4.98
#